data_AF-A0A9X4HX60-F1
#
_entry.id   AF-A0A9X4HX60-F1
#
_cell.length_a   1.000
_cell.length_b   1.000
_cell.length_c   1.000
_cell.angle_alpha   90.00
_cell.angle_beta   90.00
_cell.angle_gamma   90.00
#
_symmetry.space_group_name_H-M   'P 1'
#
loop_
_entity.id
_entity.type
_entity.pdbx_description
1 polymer ?
#
loop_
_entity_poly.entity_id
_entity_poly.type
_entity_poly.pdbx_seq_one_letter_code
_entity_poly.pdbx_strand_id
1 'polypeptide(L)'
;MTSLVTQDTRFTSSGIEFEIKFGTSCNTAITAAGAMLSSVNCLLGNLIGDGAEGSCELYAIRVLTVQCEALLEAIEIPVRDMEGHAPQNPTSLVRGAEVPS
;
A
#
# COMPACT_ATOMS: atom_id res chain seq x y z
N MET A 1 16.36 -16.79 -5.13
CA MET A 1 15.27 -16.20 -4.31
C MET A 1 14.28 -15.52 -5.26
N THR A 2 12.99 -15.68 -5.02
CA THR A 2 11.91 -15.11 -5.84
C THR A 2 11.68 -13.64 -5.47
N SER A 3 11.54 -12.76 -6.46
CA SER A 3 11.17 -11.36 -6.23
C SER A 3 9.78 -11.28 -5.58
N LEU A 4 9.64 -10.47 -4.54
CA LEU A 4 8.35 -10.21 -3.91
C LEU A 4 7.59 -9.22 -4.79
N VAL A 5 6.60 -9.72 -5.53
CA VAL A 5 5.75 -8.94 -6.42
C VAL A 5 4.30 -9.34 -6.24
N THR A 6 3.40 -8.45 -6.66
CA THR A 6 1.98 -8.73 -6.74
C THR A 6 1.71 -9.91 -7.68
N GLN A 7 0.60 -10.61 -7.41
CA GLN A 7 0.03 -11.59 -8.32
C GLN A 7 -1.18 -11.01 -9.03
N ASP A 8 -1.52 -11.57 -10.20
CA ASP A 8 -2.74 -11.22 -10.89
C ASP A 8 -3.95 -11.49 -9.99
N THR A 9 -4.62 -10.42 -9.57
CA THR A 9 -5.80 -10.49 -8.71
C THR A 9 -6.86 -9.57 -9.27
N ARG A 10 -8.09 -10.07 -9.37
CA ARG A 10 -9.25 -9.28 -9.79
C ARG A 10 -10.32 -9.35 -8.73
N PHE A 11 -10.96 -8.21 -8.50
CA PHE A 11 -12.10 -8.12 -7.60
C PHE A 11 -13.08 -7.07 -8.12
N THR A 12 -14.36 -7.29 -7.85
CA THR A 12 -15.43 -6.35 -8.20
C THR A 12 -15.92 -5.68 -6.92
N SER A 13 -15.98 -4.35 -6.93
CA SER A 13 -16.60 -3.58 -5.85
C SER A 13 -17.53 -2.54 -6.45
N SER A 14 -18.78 -2.50 -5.96
CA SER A 14 -19.81 -1.57 -6.45
C SER A 14 -20.01 -1.58 -7.98
N GLY A 15 -19.85 -2.75 -8.61
CA GLY A 15 -19.97 -2.91 -10.07
C GLY A 15 -18.75 -2.44 -10.88
N ILE A 16 -17.70 -1.95 -10.23
CA ILE A 16 -16.43 -1.58 -10.84
C ILE A 16 -15.47 -2.76 -10.67
N GLU A 17 -14.83 -3.18 -11.78
CA GLU A 17 -13.78 -4.19 -11.77
C GLU A 17 -12.43 -3.53 -11.48
N PHE A 18 -11.72 -4.11 -10.51
CA PHE A 18 -10.36 -3.72 -10.15
C PHE A 18 -9.43 -4.86 -10.47
N GLU A 19 -8.28 -4.53 -11.06
CA GLU A 19 -7.26 -5.49 -11.42
C GLU A 19 -5.90 -5.06 -10.86
N ILE A 20 -5.29 -5.96 -10.09
CA ILE A 20 -3.89 -5.89 -9.69
C ILE A 20 -3.14 -6.80 -10.64
N LYS A 21 -2.19 -6.24 -11.39
CA LYS A 21 -1.36 -7.00 -12.33
C LYS A 21 -0.18 -7.65 -11.64
N PHE A 22 0.23 -8.82 -12.12
CA PHE A 22 1.48 -9.46 -11.75
C PHE A 22 2.68 -8.54 -12.02
N GLY A 23 3.67 -8.59 -11.12
CA GLY A 23 4.95 -7.91 -11.32
C GLY A 23 5.02 -6.47 -10.82
N THR A 24 3.93 -5.95 -10.24
CA THR A 24 3.99 -4.68 -9.49
C THR A 24 4.71 -4.93 -8.15
N SER A 25 5.53 -3.98 -7.69
CA SER A 25 6.08 -4.05 -6.34
C SER A 25 4.94 -4.03 -5.31
N CYS A 26 4.99 -4.93 -4.34
CA CYS A 26 4.06 -4.97 -3.22
C CYS A 26 4.12 -3.67 -2.41
N ASN A 27 5.30 -3.08 -2.24
CA ASN A 27 5.46 -1.75 -1.63
C ASN A 27 4.69 -0.68 -2.42
N THR A 28 4.81 -0.65 -3.75
CA THR A 28 4.03 0.28 -4.59
C THR A 28 2.52 0.11 -4.37
N ALA A 29 2.04 -1.13 -4.28
CA ALA A 29 0.62 -1.40 -4.01
C ALA A 29 0.20 -0.94 -2.60
N ILE A 30 1.02 -1.17 -1.58
CA ILE A 30 0.77 -0.72 -0.20
C ILE A 30 0.73 0.81 -0.13
N THR A 31 1.70 1.50 -0.74
CA THR A 31 1.77 2.96 -0.79
C THR A 31 0.54 3.54 -1.48
N ALA A 32 0.11 2.95 -2.61
CA ALA A 32 -1.09 3.37 -3.32
C ALA A 32 -2.35 3.19 -2.45
N ALA A 33 -2.46 2.06 -1.73
CA ALA A 33 -3.57 1.81 -0.82
C ALA A 33 -3.62 2.84 0.33
N GLY A 34 -2.46 3.18 0.92
CA GLY A 34 -2.37 4.21 1.95
C GLY A 34 -2.83 5.59 1.44
N ALA A 35 -2.41 5.99 0.24
CA ALA A 35 -2.83 7.25 -0.37
C ALA A 35 -4.36 7.31 -0.66
N MET A 36 -4.96 6.18 -1.07
CA MET A 36 -6.41 6.07 -1.25
C MET A 36 -7.16 6.25 0.07
N LEU A 37 -6.71 5.60 1.15
CA LEU A 37 -7.33 5.73 2.47
C LEU A 37 -7.18 7.15 3.02
N SER A 38 -6.02 7.79 2.83
CA SER A 38 -5.80 9.17 3.23
C SER A 38 -6.78 10.12 2.55
N SER A 39 -7.06 9.88 1.26
CA SER A 39 -8.07 10.63 0.52
C SER A 39 -9.48 10.42 1.08
N VAL A 40 -9.83 9.18 1.46
CA VAL A 40 -11.10 8.86 2.12
C VAL A 40 -11.22 9.57 3.48
N ASN A 41 -10.15 9.58 4.28
CA ASN A 41 -10.12 10.23 5.59
C ASN A 41 -10.34 11.75 5.48
N CYS A 42 -9.76 12.39 4.45
CA CYS A 42 -10.02 13.80 4.13
C CYS A 42 -11.50 14.05 3.77
N LEU A 43 -12.09 13.21 2.90
CA LEU A 43 -13.50 13.34 2.50
C LEU A 43 -14.45 13.16 3.69
N LEU A 44 -14.20 12.16 4.54
CA LEU A 44 -14.98 11.93 5.76
C LEU A 44 -14.86 13.10 6.75
N GLY A 45 -13.66 13.68 6.88
CA GLY A 45 -13.44 14.87 7.69
C GLY A 45 -14.33 16.04 7.27
N ASN A 46 -14.44 16.30 5.95
CA ASN A 46 -15.30 17.34 5.42
C ASN A 46 -16.78 17.04 5.67
N LEU A 47 -17.25 15.82 5.37
CA LEU A 47 -18.66 15.43 5.59
C LEU A 47 -19.09 15.54 7.06
N ILE A 48 -18.22 15.16 7.99
CA ILE A 48 -18.47 15.33 9.42
C ILE A 48 -18.51 16.81 9.80
N GLY A 49 -17.57 17.62 9.29
CA GLY A 49 -17.50 19.05 9.54
C GLY A 49 -18.71 19.83 9.00
N ASP A 50 -19.25 19.40 7.85
CA ASP A 50 -20.43 19.98 7.21
C ASP A 50 -21.75 19.56 7.86
N GLY A 51 -21.70 18.72 8.91
CA GLY A 51 -22.87 18.30 9.68
C GLY A 51 -23.77 17.32 8.94
N ALA A 52 -23.21 16.47 8.09
CA ALA A 52 -23.97 15.45 7.35
C ALA A 52 -24.78 14.53 8.29
N GLU A 53 -25.96 14.10 7.84
CA GLU A 53 -26.75 13.08 8.52
C GLU A 53 -25.93 11.77 8.65
N GLY A 54 -25.99 11.12 9.81
CA GLY A 54 -25.17 9.93 10.10
C GLY A 54 -23.73 10.24 10.55
N SER A 55 -23.52 11.37 11.23
CA SER A 55 -22.19 11.79 11.71
C SER A 55 -21.51 10.74 12.63
N CYS A 56 -22.28 9.93 13.36
CA CYS A 56 -21.77 8.81 14.15
C CYS A 56 -21.20 7.68 13.26
N GLU A 57 -21.93 7.28 12.23
CA GLU A 57 -21.51 6.28 11.25
C GLU A 57 -20.29 6.77 10.47
N LEU A 58 -20.29 8.04 10.05
CA LEU A 58 -19.15 8.67 9.38
C LEU A 58 -17.91 8.68 10.28
N TYR A 59 -18.07 8.94 11.57
CA TYR A 59 -16.97 8.89 12.54
C TYR A 59 -16.44 7.45 12.70
N ALA A 60 -17.32 6.46 12.78
CA ALA A 60 -16.94 5.05 12.85
C ALA A 60 -16.15 4.61 11.60
N ILE A 61 -16.62 4.99 10.40
CA ILE A 61 -15.91 4.74 9.14
C ILE A 61 -14.53 5.41 9.19
N ARG A 62 -14.45 6.67 9.63
CA ARG A 62 -13.18 7.40 9.71
C ARG A 62 -12.18 6.74 10.63
N VAL A 63 -12.62 6.23 11.78
CA VAL A 63 -11.77 5.48 12.71
C VAL A 63 -11.24 4.20 12.06
N LEU A 64 -12.10 3.44 11.36
CA LEU A 64 -11.66 2.24 10.64
C LEU A 64 -10.68 2.56 9.51
N THR A 65 -10.89 3.67 8.78
CA THR A 65 -9.95 4.15 7.75
C THR A 65 -8.57 4.41 8.35
N VAL A 66 -8.49 5.14 9.47
CA VAL A 66 -7.21 5.42 10.16
C VAL A 66 -6.54 4.13 10.67
N GLN A 67 -7.32 3.15 11.16
CA GLN A 67 -6.76 1.86 11.56
C GLN A 67 -6.16 1.11 10.36
N CYS A 68 -6.81 1.13 9.20
CA CYS A 68 -6.26 0.53 7.98
C CYS A 68 -4.99 1.26 7.52
N GLU A 69 -4.93 2.59 7.57
CA GLU A 69 -3.72 3.37 7.27
C GLU A 69 -2.55 2.93 8.16
N ALA A 70 -2.77 2.87 9.48
CA ALA A 70 -1.75 2.46 10.43
C ALA A 70 -1.25 1.03 10.19
N LEU A 71 -2.15 0.10 9.81
CA LEU A 71 -1.77 -1.26 9.46
C LEU A 71 -0.92 -1.32 8.19
N LEU A 72 -1.25 -0.50 7.17
CA LEU A 72 -0.47 -0.42 5.93
C LEU A 72 0.92 0.18 6.19
N GLU A 73 1.03 1.25 6.97
CA GLU A 73 2.32 1.83 7.37
C GLU A 73 3.18 0.82 8.14
N ALA A 74 2.57 0.04 9.04
CA ALA A 74 3.29 -0.97 9.82
C ALA A 74 3.92 -2.08 8.96
N ILE A 75 3.32 -2.42 7.82
CA ILE A 75 3.82 -3.46 6.91
C ILE A 75 4.70 -2.91 5.77
N GLU A 76 4.66 -1.60 5.52
CA GLU A 76 5.38 -0.98 4.39
C GLU A 76 6.89 -1.20 4.50
N ILE A 77 7.49 -0.89 5.65
CA ILE A 77 8.94 -1.00 5.87
C ILE A 77 9.41 -2.45 5.72
N PRO A 78 8.82 -3.45 6.41
CA PRO A 78 9.19 -4.85 6.22
C PRO A 78 9.07 -5.32 4.76
N VAL A 79 8.01 -4.93 4.05
CA VAL A 79 7.83 -5.33 2.64
C VAL A 79 8.88 -4.69 1.74
N ARG A 80 9.15 -3.39 1.94
CA ARG A 80 10.22 -2.68 1.23
C ARG A 80 11.58 -3.35 1.44
N ASP A 81 11.88 -3.72 2.68
CA ASP A 81 13.12 -4.41 3.00
C ASP A 81 13.18 -5.77 2.31
N MET A 82 12.11 -6.58 2.36
CA MET A 82 12.06 -7.87 1.66
C MET A 82 12.24 -7.73 0.14
N GLU A 83 11.67 -6.70 -0.48
CA GLU A 83 11.87 -6.40 -1.90
C GLU A 83 13.31 -6.01 -2.21
N GLY A 84 13.95 -5.21 -1.35
CA GLY A 84 15.34 -4.77 -1.49
C GLY A 84 16.38 -5.88 -1.27
N HIS A 85 16.03 -6.94 -0.52
CA HIS A 85 16.91 -8.08 -0.22
C HIS A 85 16.92 -9.17 -1.31
N ALA A 86 16.26 -8.98 -2.46
CA ALA A 86 16.52 -9.83 -3.62
C ALA A 86 18.03 -9.77 -3.94
N PRO A 87 18.74 -10.91 -4.05
CA PRO A 87 20.20 -10.91 -4.08
C PRO A 87 20.67 -10.00 -5.20
N GLN A 88 21.38 -8.94 -4.82
CA GLN A 88 22.26 -8.23 -5.74
C GLN A 88 23.10 -9.31 -6.40
N ASN A 89 23.06 -9.38 -7.74
CA ASN A 89 23.97 -10.20 -8.49
C ASN A 89 25.38 -9.95 -7.90
N PRO A 90 26.16 -10.96 -7.48
CA PRO A 90 27.48 -10.74 -6.87
C PRO A 90 28.44 -9.93 -7.79
N THR A 91 28.07 -9.74 -9.06
CA THR A 91 28.74 -8.86 -10.05
C THR A 91 28.11 -7.46 -10.19
N SER A 92 27.08 -7.12 -9.41
CA SER A 92 26.40 -5.83 -9.44
C SER A 92 27.19 -4.78 -8.67
N LEU A 93 27.78 -3.83 -9.40
CA LEU A 93 28.54 -2.68 -8.86
C LEU A 93 27.66 -1.66 -8.11
N VAL A 94 26.34 -1.86 -8.04
CA VAL A 94 25.39 -0.84 -7.60
C VAL A 94 25.44 -0.56 -6.09
N ARG A 95 26.04 -1.44 -5.27
CA ARG A 95 26.22 -1.23 -3.82
C ARG A 95 27.47 -1.88 -3.24
N GLY A 96 28.64 -1.62 -3.83
CA GLY A 96 29.92 -1.92 -3.17
C GLY A 96 30.33 -3.40 -3.16
N ALA A 97 29.95 -4.17 -4.18
CA ALA A 97 30.59 -5.46 -4.43
C ALA A 97 32.07 -5.20 -4.78
N GLU A 98 32.99 -5.73 -3.98
CA GLU A 98 34.42 -5.66 -4.24
C GLU A 98 34.71 -6.26 -5.62
N VAL A 99 35.41 -5.50 -6.45
CA VAL A 99 35.86 -5.97 -7.77
C VAL A 99 36.87 -7.08 -7.50
N PRO A 100 36.66 -8.31 -8.03
CA PRO A 100 37.62 -9.37 -7.86
C PRO A 100 38.92 -8.98 -8.58
N SER A 101 40.00 -8.93 -7.80
CA SER A 101 41.38 -8.69 -8.23
C SER A 101 41.97 -9.86 -9.01
#